data_AF-A0A8I0TQP9-F1
#
_entry.id   AF-A0A8I0TQP9-F1
#
_cell.length_a   1.000
_cell.length_b   1.000
_cell.length_c   1.000
_cell.angle_alpha   90.00
_cell.angle_beta   90.00
_cell.angle_gamma   90.00
#
_symmetry.space_group_name_H-M   'P 1'
#
loop_
_entity.id
_entity.type
_entity.pdbx_description
1 polymer ?
#
loop_
_entity_poly.entity_id
_entity_poly.type
_entity_poly.pdbx_seq_one_letter_code
_entity_poly.pdbx_strand_id
1 'polypeptide(L)'
;MAEPPQAGHELLYLKEFHLLKQFPALRGDLGDLDFLPRGSVTSRSAWIGPARTRTGLHYDLPDNCAVQITGTKRFLLARPGTVERAGAQSTK
;
A
#
# COMPACT_ATOMS: atom_id res chain seq x y z
N MET A 1 23.39 -3.33 -34.08
CA MET A 1 21.94 -3.05 -33.99
C MET A 1 21.73 -2.18 -32.76
N ALA A 2 21.22 -0.95 -32.94
CA ALA A 2 20.85 -0.09 -31.82
C ALA A 2 19.54 -0.60 -31.21
N GLU A 3 19.44 -0.61 -29.88
CA GLU A 3 18.17 -0.91 -29.21
C GLU A 3 17.11 0.12 -29.60
N PRO A 4 15.85 -0.30 -29.80
CA PRO A 4 14.77 0.65 -30.03
C PRO A 4 14.61 1.55 -28.79
N PRO A 5 14.28 2.84 -28.97
CA PRO A 5 14.05 3.74 -27.85
C PRO A 5 12.90 3.20 -26.98
N GLN A 6 13.16 2.91 -25.70
CA GLN A 6 12.10 2.54 -24.76
C GLN A 6 11.10 3.69 -24.66
N ALA A 7 9.86 3.42 -25.09
CA ALA A 7 8.72 4.27 -24.79
C ALA A 7 8.69 4.51 -23.27
N GLY A 8 8.54 5.77 -22.84
CA GLY A 8 8.44 6.11 -21.43
C GLY A 8 7.29 5.35 -20.79
N HIS A 9 7.60 4.26 -20.08
CA HIS A 9 6.58 3.41 -19.47
C HIS A 9 5.89 4.21 -18.38
N GLU A 10 4.63 4.59 -18.62
CA GLU A 10 3.78 5.16 -17.59
C GLU A 10 3.68 4.16 -16.44
N LEU A 11 4.10 4.58 -15.24
CA LEU A 11 4.08 3.73 -14.06
C LEU A 11 2.63 3.58 -13.60
N LEU A 12 2.02 2.45 -13.96
CA LEU A 12 0.67 2.11 -13.51
C LEU A 12 0.71 1.63 -12.05
N TYR A 13 -0.05 2.29 -11.19
CA TYR A 13 -0.18 1.93 -9.78
C TYR A 13 -1.65 1.69 -9.41
N LEU A 14 -1.99 0.42 -9.13
CA LEU A 14 -3.27 0.07 -8.54
C LEU A 14 -3.14 0.17 -7.02
N LYS A 15 -3.83 1.14 -6.41
CA LYS A 15 -3.83 1.35 -4.96
C LYS A 15 -5.24 1.28 -4.39
N GLU A 16 -5.34 0.88 -3.13
CA GLU A 16 -6.60 0.85 -2.35
C GLU A 16 -7.71 0.02 -3.02
N PHE A 17 -7.35 -1.00 -3.80
CA PHE A 17 -8.31 -1.81 -4.54
C PHE A 17 -8.82 -2.98 -3.69
N HIS A 18 -10.13 -3.19 -3.62
CA HIS A 18 -10.74 -4.32 -2.89
C HIS A 18 -10.61 -5.66 -3.64
N LEU A 19 -9.37 -6.09 -3.91
CA LEU A 19 -9.04 -7.25 -4.73
C LEU A 19 -9.78 -8.52 -4.29
N LEU A 20 -9.84 -8.80 -2.99
CA LEU A 20 -10.48 -10.01 -2.47
C LEU A 20 -12.01 -9.95 -2.46
N LYS A 21 -12.60 -8.76 -2.59
CA LYS A 21 -14.05 -8.63 -2.85
C LYS A 21 -14.33 -8.97 -4.32
N GLN A 22 -13.50 -8.43 -5.23
CA GLN A 22 -13.62 -8.66 -6.67
C GLN A 22 -13.29 -10.11 -7.08
N PHE A 23 -12.28 -10.72 -6.44
CA PHE A 23 -11.80 -12.06 -6.75
C PHE A 23 -11.76 -12.91 -5.46
N PRO A 24 -12.91 -13.47 -5.02
CA PRO A 24 -13.00 -14.21 -3.76
C PRO A 24 -12.12 -15.45 -3.66
N ALA A 25 -11.80 -16.09 -4.79
CA ALA A 25 -10.93 -17.27 -4.83
C ALA A 25 -9.55 -17.02 -4.22
N LEU A 26 -9.02 -15.80 -4.35
CA LEU A 26 -7.70 -15.40 -3.82
C LEU A 26 -7.64 -15.35 -2.28
N ARG A 27 -8.79 -15.45 -1.59
CA ARG A 27 -8.81 -15.43 -0.11
C ARG A 27 -8.11 -16.65 0.48
N GLY A 28 -8.14 -17.79 -0.21
CA GLY A 28 -7.48 -19.01 0.24
C GLY A 28 -5.95 -18.91 0.25
N ASP A 29 -5.38 -17.97 -0.50
CA ASP A 29 -3.92 -17.86 -0.69
C ASP A 29 -3.22 -17.09 0.43
N LEU A 30 -3.96 -16.34 1.26
CA LEU A 30 -3.39 -15.46 2.29
C LEU A 30 -3.17 -16.15 3.65
N GLY A 31 -3.66 -17.38 3.80
CA GLY A 31 -3.70 -18.06 5.09
C GLY A 31 -4.53 -17.32 6.14
N ASP A 32 -4.43 -17.78 7.38
CA ASP A 32 -5.13 -17.18 8.50
C ASP A 32 -4.31 -16.03 9.12
N LEU A 33 -4.95 -14.86 9.31
CA LEU A 33 -4.36 -13.68 9.93
C LEU A 33 -4.45 -13.75 11.47
N ASP A 34 -4.10 -14.90 12.05
CA ASP A 34 -4.36 -15.21 13.47
C ASP A 34 -3.56 -14.37 14.47
N PHE A 35 -2.56 -13.63 13.99
CA PHE A 35 -1.83 -12.64 14.78
C PHE A 35 -2.62 -11.34 15.00
N LEU A 36 -3.71 -11.14 14.25
CA LEU A 36 -4.65 -10.04 14.47
C LEU A 36 -5.78 -10.52 15.40
N PRO A 37 -6.31 -9.64 16.28
CA PRO A 37 -7.45 -9.99 17.10
C PRO A 37 -8.62 -10.48 16.25
N ARG A 38 -9.30 -11.55 16.68
CA ARG A 38 -10.44 -12.10 15.95
C ARG A 38 -11.50 -11.02 15.72
N GLY A 39 -11.94 -10.87 14.47
CA GLY A 39 -12.95 -9.89 14.08
C GLY A 39 -12.46 -8.44 13.95
N SER A 40 -11.17 -8.15 14.16
CA SER A 40 -10.64 -6.78 14.02
C SER A 40 -10.48 -6.33 12.57
N VAL A 41 -10.40 -7.27 11.62
CA VAL A 41 -10.21 -6.95 10.20
C VAL A 41 -11.53 -6.49 9.58
N THR A 42 -11.72 -5.18 9.49
CA THR A 42 -12.93 -4.55 8.94
C THR A 42 -12.85 -4.29 7.43
N SER A 43 -11.64 -4.22 6.87
CA SER A 43 -11.42 -4.01 5.44
C SER A 43 -10.15 -4.70 4.95
N ARG A 44 -10.12 -5.00 3.64
CA ARG A 44 -8.94 -5.55 2.95
C ARG A 44 -8.80 -4.84 1.60
N SER A 45 -7.61 -4.28 1.38
CA SER A 45 -7.26 -3.58 0.15
C SER A 45 -5.92 -4.10 -0.36
N ALA A 46 -5.70 -3.99 -1.68
CA ALA A 46 -4.50 -4.42 -2.35
C ALA A 46 -3.79 -3.23 -2.99
N TRP A 47 -2.45 -3.34 -3.05
CA TRP A 47 -1.56 -2.40 -3.71
C TRP A 47 -0.64 -3.16 -4.65
N ILE A 48 -0.77 -2.91 -5.96
CA ILE A 48 -0.02 -3.59 -7.01
C ILE A 48 0.58 -2.53 -7.92
N GLY A 49 1.89 -2.59 -8.13
CA GLY A 49 2.58 -1.68 -9.02
C GLY A 49 4.01 -2.11 -9.30
N PRO A 50 4.66 -1.52 -10.31
CA PRO A 50 6.04 -1.81 -10.64
C PRO A 50 7.00 -1.33 -9.56
N ALA A 51 8.27 -1.75 -9.65
CA ALA A 51 9.34 -1.22 -8.81
C ALA A 51 9.39 0.31 -8.84
N ARG A 52 9.73 0.92 -7.70
CA ARG A 52 9.83 2.38 -7.50
C ARG A 52 8.51 3.15 -7.52
N THR A 53 7.36 2.47 -7.53
CA THR A 53 6.06 3.08 -7.22
C THR A 53 6.09 3.76 -5.84
N ARG A 54 5.51 4.95 -5.72
CA ARG A 54 5.51 5.75 -4.49
C ARG A 54 4.09 6.07 -4.04
N THR A 55 3.87 6.01 -2.74
CA THR A 55 2.74 6.66 -2.08
C THR A 55 3.29 7.85 -1.29
N GLY A 56 2.67 9.04 -1.41
CA GLY A 56 3.06 10.21 -0.63
C GLY A 56 2.90 9.97 0.87
N LEU A 57 3.58 10.75 1.71
CA LEU A 57 3.43 10.66 3.16
C LEU A 57 1.98 11.05 3.55
N HIS A 58 1.33 10.19 4.32
CA HIS A 58 -0.04 10.37 4.81
C HIS A 58 -0.23 9.52 6.08
N TYR A 59 -1.39 9.67 6.71
CA TYR A 59 -1.88 8.76 7.75
C TYR A 59 -3.32 8.35 7.41
N ASP A 60 -3.72 7.19 7.90
CA ASP A 60 -5.09 6.70 7.84
C ASP A 60 -5.73 6.81 9.23
N LEU A 61 -7.06 6.94 9.28
CA LEU A 61 -7.80 6.94 10.56
C LEU A 61 -7.91 5.54 11.18
N PRO A 62 -8.18 4.45 10.42
CA PRO A 62 -8.19 3.10 10.98
C PRO A 62 -6.77 2.58 11.23
N ASP A 63 -6.64 1.70 12.22
CA ASP A 63 -5.45 0.86 12.36
C ASP A 63 -5.22 0.02 11.10
N ASN A 64 -3.96 -0.18 10.73
CA ASN A 64 -3.59 -0.88 9.51
C ASN A 64 -2.48 -1.91 9.74
N CYS A 65 -2.61 -3.08 9.11
CA CYS A 65 -1.57 -4.09 9.01
C CYS A 65 -1.19 -4.26 7.53
N ALA A 66 0.01 -3.79 7.16
CA ALA A 66 0.53 -3.93 5.81
C ALA A 66 1.25 -5.28 5.64
N VAL A 67 0.69 -6.17 4.82
CA VAL A 67 1.26 -7.48 4.50
C VAL A 67 1.92 -7.43 3.11
N GLN A 68 3.23 -7.67 3.04
CA GLN A 68 3.96 -7.73 1.77
C GLN A 68 3.92 -9.16 1.22
N ILE A 69 3.26 -9.36 0.08
CA ILE A 69 3.12 -10.67 -0.56
C ILE A 69 4.28 -10.92 -1.54
N THR A 70 4.52 -10.00 -2.47
CA THR A 70 5.55 -10.16 -3.52
C THR A 70 6.46 -8.94 -3.60
N GLY A 71 7.77 -9.15 -3.73
CA GLY A 71 8.76 -8.08 -3.84
C GLY A 71 9.08 -7.38 -2.52
N THR A 72 9.60 -6.16 -2.59
CA THR A 72 10.05 -5.40 -1.42
C THR A 72 9.46 -3.99 -1.41
N LYS A 73 9.02 -3.53 -0.24
CA LYS A 73 8.54 -2.17 -0.03
C LYS A 73 9.26 -1.54 1.17
N ARG A 74 9.74 -0.31 0.97
CA ARG A 74 10.32 0.51 2.05
C ARG A 74 9.24 1.40 2.63
N PHE A 75 9.00 1.27 3.94
CA PHE A 75 8.13 2.17 4.69
C PHE A 75 8.96 3.21 5.44
N LEU A 76 8.52 4.46 5.40
CA LEU A 76 9.04 5.54 6.23
C LEU A 76 7.89 5.95 7.16
N LEU A 77 8.08 5.81 8.47
CA LEU A 77 7.05 6.08 9.47
C LEU A 77 7.45 7.30 10.30
N ALA A 78 6.50 8.21 10.48
CA ALA A 78 6.61 9.32 11.42
C ALA A 78 5.60 9.12 12.55
N ARG A 79 5.99 9.48 13.78
CA ARG A 79 5.05 9.41 14.91
C ARG A 79 3.92 10.45 14.73
N PRO A 80 2.71 10.20 15.27
CA PRO A 80 1.71 11.25 15.42
C PRO A 80 2.29 12.52 16.06
N GLY A 81 1.78 13.68 15.66
CA GLY A 81 2.30 14.98 16.12
C GLY A 81 3.56 15.47 15.39
N THR A 82 4.14 14.71 14.45
CA THR A 82 5.41 15.10 13.79
C THR A 82 5.23 16.32 12.89
N VAL A 83 4.10 16.40 12.18
CA VAL A 83 3.78 17.49 11.25
C VAL A 83 3.53 18.78 12.04
N GLU A 84 2.77 18.67 13.13
CA GLU A 84 2.45 19.74 14.08
C GLU A 84 3.70 20.29 14.75
N ARG A 85 4.58 19.42 15.26
CA ARG A 85 5.86 19.82 15.87
C ARG A 85 6.80 20.51 14.88
N ALA A 86 6.73 20.16 13.60
CA ALA A 86 7.55 20.77 12.57
C ALA A 86 7.00 22.15 12.12
N GLY A 87 5.84 22.58 12.62
CA GLY A 87 5.15 23.78 12.12
C GLY A 87 4.76 23.64 10.64
N ALA A 88 4.80 22.43 10.09
CA ALA A 88 4.45 22.16 8.71
C ALA A 88 2.93 22.00 8.68
N GLN A 89 2.20 22.96 8.12
CA GLN A 89 0.79 22.75 7.83
C GLN A 89 0.65 22.17 6.42
N SER A 90 -0.14 21.12 6.30
CA SER A 90 -0.64 20.70 4.99
C SER A 90 -1.45 21.86 4.42
N THR A 91 -1.08 22.37 3.26
CA THR A 91 -1.83 23.42 2.54
C THR A 91 -3.01 22.87 1.73
N LYS A 92 -3.33 21.57 1.91
CA LYS A 92 -4.58 20.99 1.42
C LYS A 92 -5.73 21.30 2.36
#